data_AF-A0A804NWT1-F1
#
_entry.id   AF-A0A804NWT1-F1
#
_cell.length_a   1.000
_cell.length_b   1.000
_cell.length_c   1.000
_cell.angle_alpha   90.00
_cell.angle_beta   90.00
_cell.angle_gamma   90.00
#
_symmetry.space_group_name_H-M   'P 1'
#
loop_
_entity.id
_entity.type
_entity.pdbx_description
1 polymer ?
#
loop_
_entity_poly.entity_id
_entity_poly.type
_entity_poly.pdbx_seq_one_letter_code
_entity_poly.pdbx_strand_id
1 'polypeptide(L)' 'LLATREEYHLAPKDGDLQSQQVLLNGHVLATDADGDIPELEPVRVDGTQPVTVVRINPGERRSLFACPCVK' A
#
# COMPACT_ATOMS: atom_id res chain seq x y z
N LEU A 1 -26.88 12.84 6.21
CA LEU A 1 -26.49 11.77 5.27
C LEU A 1 -25.12 11.30 5.73
N LEU A 2 -24.97 10.03 6.09
CA LEU A 2 -23.66 9.50 6.47
C LEU A 2 -22.76 9.63 5.25
N ALA A 3 -21.66 10.36 5.37
CA ALA A 3 -20.75 10.58 4.25
C ALA A 3 -20.09 9.25 3.87
N THR A 4 -19.89 8.99 2.58
CA THR A 4 -19.02 7.89 2.13
C THR A 4 -17.57 8.36 2.17
N ARG A 5 -16.67 7.50 2.65
CA ARG A 5 -15.23 7.73 2.62
C ARG A 5 -14.62 6.89 1.51
N GLU A 6 -13.65 7.47 0.81
CA GLU A 6 -12.83 6.77 -0.17
C GLU A 6 -11.50 6.42 0.50
N GLU A 7 -11.18 5.13 0.57
CA GLU A 7 -9.98 4.62 1.23
C GLU A 7 -9.03 3.97 0.21
N TYR A 8 -7.74 4.15 0.45
CA TYR A 8 -6.66 3.57 -0.33
C TYR A 8 -5.74 2.83 0.63
N HIS A 9 -5.74 1.50 0.57
CA HIS A 9 -4.99 0.66 1.48
C HIS A 9 -3.71 0.19 0.80
N LEU A 10 -2.60 0.88 1.08
CA LEU A 10 -1.28 0.46 0.63
C LEU A 10 -0.67 -0.54 1.61
N ALA A 11 -0.15 -1.65 1.10
CA ALA A 11 0.55 -2.65 1.88
C ALA A 11 1.78 -3.19 1.12
N PRO A 12 2.87 -3.56 1.80
CA PRO A 12 3.94 -4.30 1.16
C PRO A 12 3.43 -5.64 0.63
N LYS A 13 3.88 -6.05 -0.56
CA LYS A 13 3.58 -7.38 -1.07
C LYS A 13 4.10 -8.44 -0.09
N ASP A 14 3.27 -9.46 0.16
CA ASP A 14 3.54 -10.57 1.08
C ASP A 14 3.83 -10.16 2.53
N GLY A 15 3.51 -8.92 2.92
CA GLY A 15 3.85 -8.38 4.24
C GLY A 15 5.34 -8.03 4.40
N ASP A 16 6.14 -8.19 3.34
CA ASP A 16 7.58 -7.93 3.38
C ASP A 16 7.88 -6.44 3.19
N LEU A 17 8.29 -5.78 4.28
CA LEU A 17 8.64 -4.36 4.28
C LEU A 17 9.82 -4.00 3.37
N GLN A 18 10.59 -4.98 2.90
CA GLN A 18 11.67 -4.78 1.92
C GLN A 18 11.23 -5.04 0.48
N SER A 19 9.97 -5.45 0.26
CA SER A 19 9.44 -5.68 -1.07
C SER A 19 9.45 -4.38 -1.89
N GLN A 20 9.94 -4.49 -3.14
CA GLN A 20 9.85 -3.41 -4.12
C GLN A 20 8.45 -3.30 -4.75
N GLN A 21 7.54 -4.23 -4.43
CA GLN A 21 6.16 -4.22 -4.89
C GLN A 21 5.23 -3.79 -3.76
N VAL A 22 4.39 -2.81 -4.05
CA VAL A 22 3.33 -2.33 -3.17
C VAL A 22 1.99 -2.83 -3.70
N LEU A 23 1.12 -3.25 -2.80
CA LEU A 23 -0.27 -3.57 -3.08
C LEU A 23 -1.12 -2.33 -2.81
N LEU A 24 -1.99 -1.95 -3.75
CA LEU A 24 -3.12 -1.05 -3.52
C LEU A 24 -4.39 -1.90 -3.41
N ASN A 25 -5.09 -1.80 -2.28
CA ASN A 25 -6.37 -2.49 -2.05
C ASN A 25 -6.28 -4.01 -2.30
N GLY A 26 -5.11 -4.62 -2.03
CA GLY A 26 -4.85 -6.05 -2.22
C GLY A 26 -4.29 -6.44 -3.60
N HIS A 27 -4.22 -5.52 -4.55
CA HIS A 27 -3.70 -5.76 -5.90
C HIS A 27 -2.35 -5.09 -6.09
N VAL A 28 -1.44 -5.71 -6.86
CA VAL A 28 -0.13 -5.10 -7.14
C VAL A 28 -0.34 -3.77 -7.87
N LEU A 29 0.15 -2.69 -7.27
CA LEU A 29 0.25 -1.40 -7.93
C LEU A 29 1.50 -1.42 -8.81
N ALA A 30 1.29 -1.55 -10.11
CA ALA A 30 2.35 -1.51 -11.11
C ALA A 30 2.21 -0.22 -11.92
N THR A 31 3.34 0.42 -12.21
CA THR A 31 3.40 1.49 -13.20
C THR A 31 3.23 0.90 -14.59
N ASP A 32 2.88 1.74 -15.55
CA ASP A 32 2.93 1.35 -16.96
C ASP A 32 4.37 1.27 -17.50
N ALA A 33 4.49 1.09 -18.81
CA ALA A 33 5.78 0.95 -19.48
C ALA A 33 6.64 2.22 -19.44
N ASP A 34 6.03 3.39 -19.32
CA ASP A 34 6.71 4.69 -19.24
C ASP A 34 7.04 5.07 -17.78
N GLY A 35 6.61 4.25 -16.82
CA GLY A 35 6.80 4.47 -15.39
C GLY A 35 5.72 5.34 -14.77
N ASP A 36 4.65 5.64 -15.52
CA ASP A 36 3.54 6.43 -15.00
C ASP A 36 2.69 5.60 -14.04
N ILE A 37 2.23 6.27 -12.98
CA ILE A 37 1.36 5.65 -11.97
C ILE A 37 -0.05 5.59 -12.56
N PRO A 38 -0.70 4.41 -12.60
CA PRO A 38 -2.06 4.30 -13.12
C PRO A 38 -3.06 5.04 -12.23
N GLU A 39 -4.29 5.22 -12.74
CA GLU A 39 -5.38 5.75 -11.93
C GLU A 39 -5.58 4.87 -10.68
N LEU A 40 -5.63 5.50 -9.51
CA LEU A 40 -5.82 4.80 -8.24
C LEU A 40 -7.31 4.70 -7.97
N GLU A 41 -7.83 3.49 -7.89
CA GLU A 41 -9.24 3.26 -7.58
C GLU A 41 -9.44 3.11 -6.06
N PRO A 42 -10.27 3.94 -5.43
CA PRO A 42 -10.55 3.82 -4.00
C PRO A 42 -11.52 2.68 -3.72
N VAL A 43 -11.44 2.14 -2.50
CA VAL A 43 -12.59 1.43 -1.91
C VAL A 43 -13.52 2.44 -1.25
N ARG A 44 -14.83 2.27 -1.43
CA ARG A 44 -15.85 3.12 -0.81
C ARG A 44 -16.33 2.47 0.48
N VAL A 45 -16.20 3.19 1.59
CA VAL A 45 -16.50 2.71 2.94
C VAL A 45 -17.53 3.66 3.57
N ASP A 46 -18.44 3.14 4.39
CA ASP A 46 -19.37 4.00 5.11
C ASP A 46 -18.61 4.88 6.11
N GLY A 47 -18.92 6.17 6.16
CA GLY A 47 -18.16 7.13 6.95
C GLY A 47 -18.22 6.92 8.46
N THR A 48 -19.16 6.10 8.95
CA THR A 48 -19.26 5.73 10.36
C THR A 48 -18.44 4.49 10.71
N GLN A 49 -17.93 3.76 9.71
CA GLN A 49 -17.07 2.61 9.96
C GLN A 49 -15.72 3.06 10.55
N PRO A 50 -15.23 2.37 11.59
CA PRO A 50 -13.96 2.72 12.23
C PRO A 50 -12.78 2.37 11.32
N VAL A 51 -11.75 3.20 11.33
CA VAL A 51 -10.48 2.91 10.68
C VAL A 51 -9.62 2.04 11.59
N THR A 52 -9.23 0.87 11.11
CA THR A 52 -8.29 0.01 11.84
C THR A 52 -6.86 0.38 11.50
N VAL A 53 -6.09 0.81 12.50
CA VAL A 53 -4.64 1.06 12.35
C VAL A 53 -3.88 -0.11 12.93
N VAL A 54 -3.10 -0.79 12.09
CA VAL A 54 -2.23 -1.89 12.54
C VAL A 54 -0.84 -1.32 12.81
N ARG A 55 -0.24 -1.73 13.94
CA ARG A 55 1.17 -1.41 14.23
C ARG A 55 2.06 -2.29 13.36
N ILE A 56 2.82 -1.67 12.47
CA ILE A 56 3.95 -2.33 11.82
C ILE A 56 5.09 -2.46 12.84
N ASN A 57 5.65 -3.66 13.00
CA ASN A 57 6.80 -3.90 13.87
C ASN A 57 8.09 -3.81 13.04
N PRO A 58 8.85 -2.69 13.07
CA PRO A 58 10.14 -2.59 12.41
C PRO A 58 11.19 -3.37 13.23
N GLY A 59 11.20 -4.70 13.10
CA GLY A 59 12.01 -5.57 13.94
C GLY A 59 12.63 -6.77 13.24
N GLU A 60 12.17 -7.13 12.04
CA GLU A 60 12.74 -8.24 11.29
C GLU A 60 14.02 -7.78 10.56
N ARG A 61 15.08 -7.59 11.34
CA ARG A 61 16.45 -7.35 10.87
C ARG A 61 16.99 -8.62 10.19
N ARG A 62 16.53 -8.93 8.98
CA ARG A 62 17.18 -9.93 8.12
C ARG A 62 17.90 -9.22 6.98
N SER A 63 19.18 -8.93 7.24
CA SER A 63 20.17 -8.41 6.30
C SER A 63 19.91 -7.00 5.76
N LEU A 64 20.85 -6.08 6.00
CA LEU A 64 20.96 -4.82 5.28
C LEU A 64 21.16 -5.13 3.80
N PHE A 65 20.09 -5.19 3.01
CA PHE A 65 20.20 -4.95 1.58
C PHE A 65 19.79 -3.51 1.35
N ALA A 66 20.74 -2.71 0.87
CA ALA A 66 20.49 -1.34 0.47
C ALA A 66 19.34 -1.36 -0.53
N CYS A 67 18.25 -0.68 -0.21
CA CYS A 67 17.17 -0.44 -1.17
C CYS A 67 17.82 0.32 -2.33
N PRO A 68 17.98 -0.28 -3.53
CA PRO A 68 18.37 0.51 -4.69
C PRO A 68 17.11 1.33 -4.99
N CYS A 69 17.08 2.56 -4.49
CA CYS A 69 16.11 3.54 -4.95
C CYS A 69 16.24 3.55 -6.47
N VAL A 70 15.20 3.04 -7.11
CA VAL A 70 15.05 2.92 -8.54
C VAL A 70 15.48 4.24 -9.18
N LYS A 71 16.44 4.17 -10.10
CA LYS A 71 16.57 5.14 -11.19
C LYS A 71 16.10 4.45 -12.46
#